data_AF-A0A0P0Z5V9-F1
#
_entry.id   AF-A0A0P0Z5V9-F1
#
_cell.length_a   1.000
_cell.length_b   1.000
_cell.length_c   1.000
_cell.angle_alpha   90.00
_cell.angle_beta   90.00
_cell.angle_gamma   90.00
#
_symmetry.space_group_name_H-M   'P 1'
#
loop_
_entity.id
_entity.type
_entity.pdbx_description
1 polymer ?
#
loop_
_entity_poly.entity_id
_entity_poly.type
_entity_poly.pdbx_seq_one_letter_code
_entity_poly.pdbx_strand_id
1 'polypeptide(L)' 'MSNDRYDLLLNETGTWSVIDLSTMYPAHHRNHVMVRMSLDEADAAADMLNRLQRCSKRNAYVA' A
#
# COMPACT_ATOMS: atom_id res chain seq x y z
N MET A 1 -12.37 -8.96 9.13
CA MET A 1 -11.08 -8.25 9.25
C MET A 1 -10.59 -7.96 7.84
N SER A 2 -10.16 -6.73 7.57
CA SER A 2 -9.73 -6.37 6.22
C SER A 2 -8.55 -7.27 5.80
N ASN A 3 -8.60 -7.81 4.58
CA ASN A 3 -7.55 -8.66 4.03
C ASN A 3 -6.51 -7.81 3.26
N ASP A 4 -6.36 -6.57 3.71
CA ASP A 4 -5.46 -5.57 3.13
C ASP A 4 -4.02 -5.94 3.44
N ARG A 5 -3.17 -5.78 2.43
CA ARG A 5 -1.73 -6.00 2.52
C ARG A 5 -1.01 -4.70 2.86
N TYR A 6 -1.58 -3.57 2.48
CA TYR A 6 -0.96 -2.26 2.60
C TYR A 6 -1.74 -1.39 3.56
N ASP A 7 -1.02 -0.65 4.41
CA ASP A 7 -1.58 0.27 5.41
C ASP A 7 -0.73 1.55 5.51
N LEU A 8 -1.14 2.50 6.34
CA LEU A 8 -0.51 3.81 6.48
C LEU A 8 0.38 3.88 7.73
N LEU A 9 1.52 4.55 7.60
CA LEU A 9 2.42 4.88 8.70
C LEU A 9 2.71 6.39 8.71
N LEU A 10 2.45 7.02 9.85
CA LEU A 10 2.85 8.41 10.09
C LEU A 10 4.35 8.47 10.42
N ASN A 11 5.10 9.21 9.62
CA ASN A 11 6.52 9.44 9.84
C ASN A 11 6.74 10.58 10.83
N GLU A 12 7.91 10.62 11.47
CA GLU A 12 8.33 11.69 12.40
C GLU A 12 8.32 13.09 11.76
N THR A 13 8.40 13.16 10.43
CA THR A 13 8.35 14.41 9.65
C THR A 13 6.94 14.96 9.45
N GLY A 14 5.90 14.28 9.94
CA GLY A 14 4.50 14.64 9.73
C GLY A 14 3.96 14.24 8.35
N THR A 15 4.72 13.47 7.58
CA THR A 15 4.30 12.89 6.30
C THR A 15 3.87 11.44 6.47
N TRP A 16 3.12 10.91 5.51
CA TRP A 16 2.63 9.54 5.52
C TRP A 16 3.38 8.66 4.53
N SER A 17 3.54 7.40 4.90
CA SER A 17 4.08 6.33 4.06
C SER A 17 3.07 5.20 3.96
N VAL A 18 3.03 4.52 2.81
CA VAL A 18 2.31 3.25 2.71
C VAL A 18 3.28 2.13 3.06
N ILE A 19 2.91 1.24 3.98
CA ILE A 19 3.70 0.09 4.42
C ILE A 19 3.10 -1.21 3.90
N ASP A 20 3.94 -2.17 3.53
CA ASP A 20 3.51 -3.54 3.26
C ASP A 20 3.53 -4.35 4.56
N LEU A 21 2.35 -4.70 5.07
CA LEU A 21 2.18 -5.45 6.32
C LEU A 21 2.85 -6.82 6.30
N SER A 22 3.17 -7.37 5.13
CA SER A 22 3.87 -8.67 5.03
C SER A 22 5.39 -8.55 5.22
N THR A 23 5.96 -7.38 4.96
CA THR A 23 7.42 -7.17 5.03
C THR A 23 7.83 -6.08 6.03
N MET A 24 6.87 -5.28 6.49
CA MET A 24 7.06 -4.10 7.33
C MET A 24 7.96 -3.03 6.70
N TYR A 25 8.18 -3.08 5.39
CA TYR A 25 8.89 -2.06 4.63
C TYR A 25 7.92 -1.13 3.90
N PRO A 26 8.38 0.07 3.48
CA PRO A 26 7.60 0.90 2.59
C PRO A 26 7.14 0.14 1.35
N ALA A 27 5.92 0.41 0.91
CA ALA A 27 5.37 -0.20 -0.29
C ALA A 27 6.09 0.32 -1.53
N HIS A 28 6.44 -0.59 -2.43
CA HIS A 28 7.07 -0.27 -3.70
C HIS A 28 6.09 -0.59 -4.83
N HIS A 29 5.92 0.36 -5.75
CA HIS A 29 5.22 0.10 -7.00
C HIS A 29 6.10 0.52 -8.18
N ARG A 30 6.52 -0.45 -8.99
CA ARG A 30 7.49 -0.27 -10.06
C ARG A 30 8.79 0.36 -9.51
N ASN A 31 9.11 1.59 -9.90
CA ASN A 31 10.31 2.32 -9.46
C ASN A 31 10.00 3.41 -8.41
N HIS A 32 8.79 3.42 -7.85
CA HIS A 32 8.37 4.40 -6.86
C HIS A 32 8.23 3.76 -5.47
N VAL A 33 8.80 4.43 -4.48
CA VAL A 33 8.65 4.11 -3.05
C VAL A 33 7.57 5.02 -2.48
N MET A 34 6.57 4.44 -1.83
CA MET A 34 5.38 5.15 -1.33
C MET A 34 5.65 5.79 0.04
N VAL A 35 6.46 6.85 0.05
CA VAL A 35 6.89 7.57 1.27
C VAL A 35 6.73 9.07 1.12
N ARG A 36 6.69 9.77 2.25
CA ARG A 36 6.69 11.25 2.34
C ARG A 36 5.53 11.92 1.60
N MET A 37 4.35 11.35 1.70
CA MET A 37 3.11 11.86 1.07
C MET A 37 2.23 12.59 2.08
N SER A 38 1.26 13.35 1.58
CA SER A 38 0.12 13.79 2.39
C SER A 38 -0.76 12.59 2.80
N LEU A 39 -1.64 12.78 3.79
CA LEU A 39 -2.57 11.73 4.21
C LEU A 39 -3.45 11.27 3.05
N ASP A 40 -4.05 12.22 2.32
CA ASP A 40 -4.97 11.93 1.22
C ASP A 40 -4.28 11.16 0.07
N GLU A 41 -3.04 11.51 -0.25
CA GLU A 41 -2.23 10.78 -1.24
C GLU A 41 -1.89 9.36 -0.78
N ALA A 42 -1.49 9.22 0.49
CA ALA A 42 -1.13 7.93 1.06
C ALA A 42 -2.34 7.00 1.14
N ASP A 43 -3.50 7.50 1.54
CA ASP A 43 -4.77 6.78 1.60
C ASP A 43 -5.16 6.28 0.19
N ALA A 44 -5.18 7.18 -0.80
CA ALA A 44 -5.48 6.81 -2.19
C ALA A 44 -4.49 5.75 -2.75
N ALA A 45 -3.20 5.86 -2.40
CA ALA A 45 -2.18 4.90 -2.81
C ALA A 45 -2.37 3.52 -2.15
N ALA A 46 -2.62 3.47 -0.85
CA ALA A 46 -2.89 2.21 -0.13
C ALA A 46 -4.14 1.52 -0.71
N ASP A 47 -5.19 2.31 -0.97
CA ASP A 47 -6.44 1.81 -1.50
C ASP A 47 -6.28 1.24 -2.92
N MET A 48 -5.52 1.92 -3.78
CA MET A 48 -5.12 1.43 -5.10
C MET A 48 -4.34 0.11 -5.02
N LEU A 49 -3.31 0.05 -4.16
CA LEU A 49 -2.45 -1.13 -4.03
C LEU A 49 -3.22 -2.36 -3.50
N ASN A 50 -4.10 -2.14 -2.52
CA ASN A 50 -4.96 -3.20 -1.99
C ASN A 50 -5.96 -3.70 -3.05
N ARG A 51 -6.53 -2.81 -3.87
CA ARG A 51 -7.38 -3.22 -5.01
C ARG A 51 -6.59 -4.05 -6.03
N LEU A 52 -5.39 -3.62 -6.42
CA LEU A 52 -4.53 -4.37 -7.34
C LEU A 52 -4.18 -5.76 -6.79
N GLN A 53 -3.85 -5.85 -5.50
CA GLN A 53 -3.53 -7.12 -4.86
C GLN A 53 -4.73 -8.08 -4.87
N ARG A 54 -5.95 -7.57 -4.59
CA ARG A 54 -7.19 -8.36 -4.67
C ARG A 54 -7.47 -8.85 -6.10
N CYS A 55 -7.29 -8.00 -7.10
CA CYS A 55 -7.47 -8.36 -8.50
C CYS A 55 -6.45 -9.41 -8.96
N SER A 56 -5.18 -9.26 -8.58
CA SER A 56 -4.12 -10.23 -8.88
C SER A 56 -4.41 -11.60 -8.27
N LYS A 57 -4.79 -11.65 -6.99
CA LYS A 57 -5.20 -12.90 -6.32
C LYS A 57 -6.41 -13.56 -6.99
N ARG A 58 -7.37 -12.77 -7.48
CA ARG A 58 -8.53 -13.29 -8.19
C ARG A 58 -8.14 -13.91 -9.53
N ASN A 59 -7.30 -13.24 -10.31
CA ASN A 59 -6.86 -13.74 -11.61
C ASN A 59 -5.98 -14.99 -11.49
N ALA A 60 -5.13 -15.07 -10.45
CA ALA A 60 -4.33 -16.27 -10.16
C ALA A 60 -5.18 -17.50 -9.77
N TYR A 61 -6.44 -17.30 -9.39
CA TYR A 61 -7.36 -18.38 -9.03
C TYR A 61 -8.22 -18.88 -10.20
N VAL A 62 -8.17 -18.19 -11.34
CA VAL A 62 -9.01 -18.46 -12.53
C VAL A 62 -8.17 -19.01 -13.70
N ALA A 63 -6.84 -18.97 -13.61
CA ALA A 63 -5.91 -19.58 -14.55
C ALA A 63 -5.51 -21.00 -14.10
#